data_AF-A0A420Z855-F1
#
_entry.id   AF-A0A420Z855-F1
#
_cell.length_a   1.000
_cell.length_b   1.000
_cell.length_c   1.000
_cell.angle_alpha   90.00
_cell.angle_beta   90.00
_cell.angle_gamma   90.00
#
_symmetry.space_group_name_H-M   'P 1'
#
loop_
_entity.id
_entity.type
_entity.pdbx_description
1 polymer ?
#
loop_
_entity_poly.entity_id
_entity_poly.type
_entity_poly.pdbx_seq_one_letter_code
_entity_poly.pdbx_strand_id
1 'polypeptide(L)'
;MVPREKLELVTGLVIGVGAVGRQVALQLATIGVPHLVLVDPDTVAVENLAAQGFNEADLGKLKVEAVAATCSQANSAVCIEKWPQRFGQDVKIRMDSPSHRKAVFCCVDSMAARKSIWKRLEFEHFYVDTRMAAEIARVLCVTSDDPASAEYYPTTFFSDNQAYEARCTAKTTIY
;
A
#
# COMPACT_ATOMS: atom_id res chain seq x y z
N MET A 1 5.10 13.03 17.25
CA MET A 1 3.73 12.88 16.67
C MET A 1 3.61 13.82 15.48
N VAL A 2 2.97 13.41 14.38
CA VAL A 2 2.75 14.28 13.21
C VAL A 2 1.67 15.33 13.57
N PRO A 3 1.88 16.63 13.30
CA PRO A 3 0.86 17.65 13.60
C PRO A 3 -0.46 17.36 12.88
N ARG A 4 -1.58 17.39 13.61
CA ARG A 4 -2.92 17.08 13.10
C ARG A 4 -3.30 17.92 11.88
N GLU A 5 -3.02 19.22 11.94
CA GLU A 5 -3.29 20.17 10.85
C GLU A 5 -2.60 19.77 9.53
N LYS A 6 -1.43 19.12 9.61
CA LYS A 6 -0.73 18.62 8.41
C LYS A 6 -1.35 17.34 7.87
N LEU A 7 -1.94 16.50 8.73
CA LEU A 7 -2.60 15.26 8.35
C LEU A 7 -3.98 15.50 7.73
N GLU A 8 -4.67 16.57 8.13
CA GLU A 8 -6.01 16.91 7.62
C GLU A 8 -6.05 17.08 6.10
N LEU A 9 -4.91 17.43 5.49
CA LEU A 9 -4.76 17.61 4.05
C LEU A 9 -4.16 16.38 3.34
N VAL A 10 -4.03 15.24 4.02
CA VAL A 10 -3.39 14.03 3.48
C VAL A 10 -4.43 12.96 3.15
N THR A 11 -4.34 12.44 1.93
CA THR A 11 -4.93 11.14 1.57
C THR A 11 -3.84 10.08 1.52
N GLY A 12 -4.01 9.00 2.29
CA GLY A 12 -3.17 7.81 2.19
C GLY A 12 -3.69 6.87 1.10
N LEU A 13 -2.94 6.73 0.00
CA LEU A 13 -3.23 5.75 -1.04
C LEU A 13 -2.42 4.48 -0.77
N VAL A 14 -3.09 3.37 -0.46
CA VAL A 14 -2.44 2.07 -0.24
C VAL A 14 -2.79 1.13 -1.40
N ILE A 15 -1.77 0.77 -2.19
CA ILE A 15 -1.91 -0.10 -3.37
C ILE A 15 -1.38 -1.49 -3.04
N GLY A 16 -2.28 -2.45 -2.97
CA GLY A 16 -2.09 -3.78 -2.39
C GLY A 16 -2.34 -3.73 -0.89
N VAL A 17 -3.32 -4.50 -0.39
CA VAL A 17 -3.66 -4.62 1.05
C VAL A 17 -3.46 -6.05 1.56
N GLY A 18 -2.43 -6.72 1.05
CA GLY A 18 -1.91 -7.97 1.61
C GLY A 18 -1.10 -7.75 2.90
N ALA A 19 -0.08 -8.57 3.16
CA ALA A 19 0.67 -8.58 4.42
C ALA A 19 1.15 -7.18 4.86
N VAL A 20 1.90 -6.48 3.99
CA VAL A 20 2.45 -5.15 4.32
C VAL A 20 1.39 -4.06 4.25
N GLY A 21 0.60 -4.04 3.18
CA GLY A 21 -0.37 -2.98 2.92
C GLY A 21 -1.48 -2.89 3.98
N ARG A 22 -1.93 -4.04 4.51
CA ARG A 22 -2.88 -4.06 5.64
C ARG A 22 -2.32 -3.34 6.86
N GLN A 23 -1.06 -3.59 7.22
CA GLN A 23 -0.42 -2.94 8.36
C GLN A 23 -0.25 -1.44 8.12
N VAL A 24 0.18 -1.06 6.91
CA VAL A 24 0.27 0.36 6.52
C VAL A 24 -1.08 1.05 6.68
N ALA A 25 -2.17 0.47 6.15
CA ALA A 25 -3.51 1.05 6.25
C ALA A 25 -3.95 1.22 7.72
N LEU A 26 -3.75 0.20 8.56
CA LEU A 26 -4.10 0.25 9.98
C LEU A 26 -3.31 1.33 10.74
N GLN A 27 -2.01 1.45 10.47
CA GLN A 27 -1.18 2.48 11.09
C GLN A 27 -1.60 3.89 10.65
N LEU A 28 -1.90 4.09 9.36
CA LEU A 28 -2.37 5.39 8.88
C LEU A 28 -3.73 5.78 9.51
N ALA A 29 -4.66 4.84 9.61
CA ALA A 29 -5.93 5.06 10.30
C ALA A 29 -5.73 5.43 11.78
N THR A 30 -4.86 4.70 12.48
CA THR A 30 -4.56 4.92 13.91
C THR A 30 -3.85 6.24 14.17
N ILE A 31 -2.95 6.65 13.28
CA ILE A 31 -2.24 7.95 13.36
C ILE A 31 -3.19 9.13 13.09
N GLY A 32 -4.37 8.87 12.52
CA GLY A 32 -5.40 9.88 12.29
C GLY A 32 -5.36 10.50 10.89
N VAL A 33 -4.85 9.77 9.88
CA VAL A 33 -5.05 10.17 8.48
C VAL A 33 -6.56 10.16 8.20
N PRO A 34 -7.14 11.28 7.71
CA PRO A 34 -8.59 11.43 7.58
C PRO A 34 -9.16 10.65 6.40
N HIS A 35 -8.38 10.46 5.33
CA HIS A 35 -8.83 9.82 4.09
C HIS A 35 -7.86 8.71 3.68
N LEU A 36 -8.38 7.50 3.51
CA LEU A 36 -7.63 6.36 2.98
C LEU A 36 -8.28 5.85 1.69
N VAL A 37 -7.44 5.52 0.72
CA VAL A 37 -7.85 4.84 -0.51
C VAL A 37 -7.14 3.49 -0.54
N LEU A 38 -7.92 2.41 -0.48
CA LEU A 38 -7.42 1.04 -0.49
C LEU A 38 -7.68 0.41 -1.86
N VAL A 39 -6.62 -0.10 -2.50
CA VAL A 39 -6.70 -0.69 -3.84
C VAL A 39 -6.14 -2.10 -3.82
N ASP A 40 -6.98 -3.11 -4.00
CA ASP A 40 -6.55 -4.51 -4.11
C ASP A 40 -7.65 -5.34 -4.78
N PRO A 41 -7.35 -6.11 -5.84
CA PRO A 41 -8.36 -6.89 -6.56
C PRO A 41 -8.74 -8.20 -5.87
N ASP A 42 -8.01 -8.63 -4.84
CA ASP A 42 -8.13 -9.97 -4.30
C ASP A 42 -9.23 -10.10 -3.24
N THR A 43 -9.67 -11.34 -3.07
CA THR A 43 -10.50 -11.82 -1.96
C THR A 43 -9.62 -12.50 -0.92
N VAL A 44 -10.03 -12.46 0.35
CA VAL A 44 -9.35 -13.17 1.45
C VAL A 44 -9.49 -14.68 1.26
N ALA A 45 -8.36 -15.37 1.24
CA ALA A 45 -8.25 -16.82 1.18
C ALA A 45 -7.55 -17.39 2.44
N VAL A 46 -7.59 -18.72 2.62
CA VAL A 46 -7.09 -19.41 3.82
C VAL A 46 -5.60 -19.14 4.06
N GLU A 47 -4.80 -19.13 3.00
CA GLU A 47 -3.37 -18.81 3.06
C GLU A 47 -3.08 -17.39 3.55
N ASN A 48 -4.06 -16.48 3.50
CA ASN A 48 -3.91 -15.10 3.97
C ASN A 48 -4.13 -14.96 5.47
N LEU A 49 -4.79 -15.92 6.12
CA LEU A 49 -5.09 -15.84 7.56
C LEU A 49 -3.80 -15.75 8.37
N ALA A 50 -2.91 -16.73 8.16
CA ALA A 50 -1.61 -16.74 8.81
C ALA A 50 -0.67 -15.70 8.21
N ALA A 51 -0.52 -15.63 6.88
CA ALA A 51 0.54 -14.82 6.28
C ALA A 51 0.26 -13.30 6.26
N GLN A 52 -1.01 -12.89 6.37
CA GLN A 52 -1.43 -11.49 6.20
C GLN A 52 -2.28 -10.98 7.37
N GLY A 53 -2.60 -11.83 8.36
CA GLY A 53 -3.32 -11.43 9.57
C GLY A 53 -4.80 -11.13 9.35
N PHE A 54 -5.43 -11.78 8.36
CA PHE A 54 -6.89 -11.78 8.23
C PHE A 54 -7.51 -12.79 9.20
N ASN A 55 -8.77 -12.55 9.57
CA ASN A 55 -9.50 -13.47 10.44
C ASN A 55 -10.33 -14.46 9.61
N GLU A 56 -10.67 -15.61 10.18
CA GLU A 56 -11.55 -16.59 9.52
C GLU A 56 -12.89 -15.98 9.08
N ALA A 57 -13.42 -15.04 9.86
CA ALA A 57 -14.65 -14.30 9.55
C ALA A 57 -14.55 -13.43 8.28
N ASP A 58 -13.34 -13.22 7.74
CA ASP A 58 -13.11 -12.43 6.52
C ASP A 58 -12.96 -13.30 5.26
N LEU A 59 -12.90 -14.63 5.39
CA LEU A 59 -12.80 -15.54 4.25
C LEU A 59 -13.92 -15.27 3.23
N GLY A 60 -13.53 -15.18 1.96
CA GLY A 60 -14.46 -14.91 0.86
C GLY A 60 -14.86 -13.44 0.69
N LYS A 61 -14.46 -12.54 1.59
CA LYS A 61 -14.65 -11.09 1.42
C LYS A 61 -13.52 -10.47 0.61
N LEU A 62 -13.80 -9.36 -0.06
CA LEU A 62 -12.77 -8.55 -0.70
C LEU A 62 -11.77 -8.05 0.35
N LYS A 63 -10.47 -8.14 0.07
CA LYS A 63 -9.44 -7.71 1.04
C LYS A 63 -9.62 -6.24 1.43
N VAL A 64 -9.93 -5.37 0.45
CA VAL A 64 -10.20 -3.95 0.72
C VAL A 64 -11.36 -3.73 1.70
N GLU A 65 -12.36 -4.62 1.72
CA GLU A 65 -13.48 -4.52 2.67
C GLU A 65 -13.09 -4.97 4.07
N ALA A 66 -12.39 -6.10 4.19
CA ALA A 66 -11.91 -6.60 5.48
C ALA A 66 -10.91 -5.63 6.15
N VAL A 67 -9.99 -5.07 5.36
CA VAL A 67 -9.03 -4.06 5.86
C VAL A 67 -9.75 -2.76 6.24
N ALA A 68 -10.70 -2.29 5.43
CA ALA A 68 -11.48 -1.09 5.77
C ALA A 68 -12.24 -1.27 7.10
N ALA A 69 -12.91 -2.41 7.29
CA ALA A 69 -13.62 -2.70 8.53
C ALA A 69 -12.69 -2.67 9.75
N THR A 70 -11.49 -3.23 9.62
CA THR A 70 -10.46 -3.20 10.68
C THR A 70 -9.98 -1.77 10.97
N CYS A 71 -9.73 -0.97 9.92
CA CYS A 71 -9.30 0.42 10.07
C CYS A 71 -10.39 1.28 10.76
N SER A 72 -11.66 1.09 10.40
CA SER A 72 -12.78 1.82 11.01
C SER A 72 -13.03 1.44 12.48
N GLN A 73 -12.64 0.23 12.90
CA GLN A 73 -12.63 -0.15 14.32
C GLN A 73 -11.52 0.57 15.10
N ALA A 74 -10.34 0.75 14.48
CA ALA A 74 -9.22 1.46 15.09
C ALA A 74 -9.47 2.97 15.18
N ASN A 75 -10.10 3.56 14.16
CA ASN A 75 -10.46 4.97 14.13
C ASN A 75 -11.74 5.16 13.32
N SER A 76 -12.87 5.43 13.97
CA SER A 76 -14.15 5.59 13.30
C SER A 76 -14.28 6.90 12.50
N ALA A 77 -13.35 7.85 12.66
CA ALA A 77 -13.36 9.12 11.94
C ALA A 77 -12.71 9.04 10.55
N VAL A 78 -12.00 7.94 10.24
CA VAL A 78 -11.34 7.78 8.93
C VAL A 78 -12.38 7.51 7.84
N CYS A 79 -12.31 8.28 6.76
CA CYS A 79 -13.05 8.02 5.54
C CYS A 79 -12.25 7.06 4.65
N ILE A 80 -12.84 5.93 4.27
CA ILE A 80 -12.14 4.89 3.49
C ILE A 80 -12.85 4.67 2.16
N GLU A 81 -12.14 4.94 1.06
CA GLU A 81 -12.52 4.52 -0.28
C GLU A 81 -11.93 3.15 -0.60
N LYS A 82 -12.76 2.25 -1.13
CA LYS A 82 -12.38 0.87 -1.43
C LYS A 82 -12.46 0.62 -2.93
N TRP A 83 -11.37 0.16 -3.51
CA TRP A 83 -11.26 -0.12 -4.94
C TRP A 83 -10.84 -1.59 -5.13
N PRO A 84 -11.81 -2.51 -5.28
CA PRO A 84 -11.55 -3.94 -5.44
C PRO A 84 -11.09 -4.28 -6.86
N GLN A 85 -10.05 -3.61 -7.35
CA GLN A 85 -9.56 -3.72 -8.72
C GLN A 85 -8.06 -3.45 -8.79
N ARG A 86 -7.44 -3.72 -9.96
CA ARG A 86 -6.04 -3.39 -10.18
C ARG A 86 -5.88 -1.87 -10.34
N PHE A 87 -4.81 -1.33 -9.79
CA PHE A 87 -4.47 0.07 -9.94
C PHE A 87 -4.34 0.45 -11.43
N GLY A 88 -4.96 1.56 -11.82
CA GLY A 88 -4.95 2.07 -13.21
C GLY A 88 -6.15 1.66 -14.08
N GLN A 89 -7.10 0.87 -13.58
CA GLN A 89 -8.39 0.58 -14.23
C GLN A 89 -9.47 1.57 -13.76
N ASP A 90 -9.22 2.89 -13.80
CA ASP A 90 -10.18 3.95 -13.39
C ASP A 90 -10.22 4.32 -11.90
N VAL A 91 -9.15 4.05 -11.13
CA VAL A 91 -9.04 4.58 -9.75
C VAL A 91 -8.88 6.11 -9.84
N LYS A 92 -9.95 6.85 -9.50
CA LYS A 92 -9.94 8.31 -9.41
C LYS A 92 -9.89 8.70 -7.94
N ILE A 93 -8.71 9.11 -7.48
CA ILE A 93 -8.55 9.61 -6.11
C ILE A 93 -9.13 11.02 -6.08
N ARG A 94 -10.12 11.23 -5.22
CA ARG A 94 -10.68 12.56 -5.01
C ARG A 94 -9.60 13.51 -4.52
N MET A 95 -9.45 14.63 -5.22
CA MET A 95 -8.62 15.76 -4.81
C MET A 95 -9.55 16.96 -4.73
N ASP A 96 -10.02 17.26 -3.53
CA ASP A 96 -11.01 18.31 -3.33
C ASP A 96 -10.35 19.70 -3.21
N SER A 97 -9.00 19.76 -3.17
CA SER A 97 -8.23 21.00 -3.02
C SER A 97 -6.81 20.90 -3.60
N PRO A 98 -6.24 21.99 -4.15
CA PRO A 98 -4.83 22.07 -4.54
C PRO A 98 -3.83 21.87 -3.39
N SER A 99 -4.27 22.09 -2.14
CA SER A 99 -3.42 21.87 -0.94
C SER A 99 -3.43 20.41 -0.47
N HIS A 100 -4.29 19.58 -1.06
CA HIS A 100 -4.44 18.17 -0.72
C HIS A 100 -3.25 17.38 -1.25
N ARG A 101 -2.59 16.62 -0.38
CA ARG A 101 -1.41 15.82 -0.70
C ARG A 101 -1.78 14.35 -0.68
N LYS A 102 -1.26 13.56 -1.62
CA LYS A 102 -1.33 12.10 -1.51
C LYS A 102 -0.01 11.55 -1.02
N ALA A 103 -0.11 10.64 -0.06
CA ALA A 103 0.98 9.79 0.37
C ALA A 103 0.72 8.41 -0.23
N VAL A 104 1.55 8.00 -1.19
CA VAL A 104 1.37 6.73 -1.91
C VAL A 104 2.21 5.64 -1.27
N PHE A 105 1.58 4.51 -0.96
CA PHE A 105 2.20 3.32 -0.42
C PHE A 105 1.97 2.16 -1.39
N CYS A 106 3.02 1.78 -2.11
CA CYS A 106 3.06 0.65 -3.03
C CYS A 106 3.46 -0.62 -2.28
N CYS A 107 2.50 -1.49 -2.06
CA CYS A 107 2.61 -2.72 -1.28
C CYS A 107 2.25 -3.97 -2.10
N VAL A 108 2.30 -3.88 -3.42
CA VAL A 108 2.08 -5.01 -4.34
C VAL A 108 3.22 -6.02 -4.27
N ASP A 109 3.03 -7.23 -4.79
CA ASP A 109 3.98 -8.34 -4.64
C ASP A 109 4.86 -8.60 -5.89
N SER A 110 4.54 -7.98 -7.03
CA SER A 110 5.27 -8.18 -8.28
C SER A 110 6.03 -6.94 -8.76
N MET A 111 7.18 -7.15 -9.41
CA MET A 111 7.93 -6.08 -10.06
C MET A 111 7.17 -5.49 -11.25
N ALA A 112 6.42 -6.33 -11.98
CA ALA A 112 5.57 -5.89 -13.09
C ALA A 112 4.50 -4.88 -12.62
N ALA A 113 3.81 -5.17 -11.51
CA ALA A 113 2.83 -4.24 -10.94
C ALA A 113 3.48 -2.93 -10.50
N ARG A 114 4.64 -2.97 -9.81
CA ARG A 114 5.37 -1.76 -9.41
C ARG A 114 5.74 -0.87 -10.60
N LYS A 115 6.31 -1.46 -11.65
CA LYS A 115 6.64 -0.74 -12.90
C LYS A 115 5.40 -0.09 -13.51
N SER A 116 4.29 -0.82 -13.57
CA SER A 116 3.02 -0.32 -14.12
C SER A 116 2.46 0.84 -13.29
N ILE A 117 2.44 0.70 -11.96
CA ILE A 117 2.00 1.74 -11.02
C ILE A 117 2.86 2.99 -11.18
N TRP A 118 4.19 2.84 -11.14
CA TRP A 118 5.12 3.96 -11.26
C TRP A 118 4.94 4.74 -12.56
N LYS A 119 4.73 4.05 -13.69
CA LYS A 119 4.51 4.70 -14.99
C LYS A 119 3.17 5.46 -15.08
N ARG A 120 2.17 5.06 -14.30
CA ARG A 120 0.81 5.61 -14.34
C ARG A 120 0.59 6.71 -13.31
N LEU A 121 1.37 6.70 -12.24
CA LEU A 121 1.37 7.79 -11.28
C LEU A 121 2.09 8.99 -11.89
N GLU A 122 1.41 10.11 -11.92
CA GLU A 122 2.13 11.39 -11.96
C GLU A 122 2.83 11.52 -10.62
N PHE A 123 4.15 11.74 -10.63
CA PHE A 123 4.94 11.73 -9.40
C PHE A 123 4.43 12.80 -8.42
N GLU A 124 4.05 12.35 -7.23
CA GLU A 124 3.56 13.19 -6.13
C GLU A 124 4.61 13.37 -5.04
N HIS A 125 4.30 14.24 -4.08
CA HIS A 125 5.21 14.64 -3.01
C HIS A 125 5.82 13.49 -2.21
N PHE A 126 5.13 12.34 -2.08
CA PHE A 126 5.57 11.22 -1.26
C PHE A 126 5.11 9.87 -1.82
N TYR A 127 6.07 9.01 -2.13
CA TYR A 127 5.85 7.64 -2.60
C TYR A 127 6.75 6.66 -1.84
N VAL A 128 6.19 5.56 -1.35
CA VAL A 128 6.90 4.49 -0.65
C VAL A 128 6.65 3.18 -1.36
N ASP A 129 7.72 2.49 -1.77
CA ASP A 129 7.68 1.11 -2.25
C ASP A 129 8.22 0.17 -1.18
N THR A 130 7.36 -0.74 -0.75
CA THR A 130 7.73 -1.80 0.19
C THR A 130 7.96 -3.09 -0.58
N ARG A 131 9.09 -3.75 -0.31
CA ARG A 131 9.43 -5.05 -0.89
C ARG A 131 9.78 -6.00 0.23
N MET A 132 9.21 -7.19 0.18
CA MET A 132 9.44 -8.21 1.20
C MET A 132 9.70 -9.55 0.53
N ALA A 133 10.74 -10.22 1.00
CA ALA A 133 11.05 -11.60 0.66
C ALA A 133 11.60 -12.27 1.92
N ALA A 134 11.08 -13.43 2.33
CA ALA A 134 11.61 -14.24 3.43
C ALA A 134 12.04 -13.41 4.66
N GLU A 135 13.35 -13.18 4.81
CA GLU A 135 14.01 -12.50 5.93
C GLU A 135 14.41 -11.05 5.64
N ILE A 136 14.17 -10.57 4.41
CA ILE A 136 14.60 -9.26 3.93
C ILE A 136 13.37 -8.42 3.61
N ALA A 137 13.28 -7.29 4.30
CA ALA A 137 12.42 -6.18 3.94
C ALA A 137 13.26 -5.03 3.37
N ARG A 138 12.77 -4.41 2.30
CA ARG A 138 13.34 -3.18 1.75
C ARG A 138 12.22 -2.15 1.62
N VAL A 139 12.49 -0.93 2.08
CA VAL A 139 11.61 0.21 1.92
C VAL A 139 12.36 1.25 1.10
N LEU A 140 11.81 1.64 -0.03
CA LEU A 140 12.31 2.70 -0.89
C LEU A 140 11.35 3.87 -0.78
N CYS A 141 11.86 5.06 -0.50
CA CYS A 141 11.08 6.28 -0.41
C CYS A 141 11.52 7.23 -1.52
N VAL A 142 10.54 7.86 -2.16
CA VAL A 142 10.72 8.88 -3.18
C VAL A 142 9.92 10.10 -2.78
N THR A 143 10.57 11.26 -2.72
CA THR A 143 9.96 12.50 -2.24
C THR A 143 10.29 13.67 -3.16
N SER A 144 9.39 14.66 -3.24
CA SER A 144 9.57 15.77 -4.17
C SER A 144 10.73 16.72 -3.82
N ASP A 145 11.19 16.69 -2.58
CA ASP A 145 12.35 17.44 -2.09
C ASP A 145 13.69 16.71 -2.33
N ASP A 146 13.66 15.46 -2.79
CA ASP A 146 14.84 14.71 -3.23
C ASP A 146 14.66 14.18 -4.67
N PRO A 147 14.95 15.01 -5.69
CA PRO A 147 14.85 14.58 -7.09
C PRO A 147 15.72 13.36 -7.44
N ALA A 148 16.84 13.17 -6.74
CA ALA A 148 17.72 12.02 -6.97
C ALA A 148 17.04 10.70 -6.60
N SER A 149 16.13 10.71 -5.61
CA SER A 149 15.32 9.53 -5.28
C SER A 149 14.41 9.11 -6.45
N ALA A 150 13.85 10.07 -7.20
CA ALA A 150 12.95 9.81 -8.32
C ALA A 150 13.71 9.29 -9.55
N GLU A 151 14.96 9.72 -9.73
CA GLU A 151 15.86 9.19 -10.75
C GLU A 151 16.39 7.79 -10.39
N TYR A 152 16.69 7.56 -9.11
CA TYR A 152 17.21 6.29 -8.61
C TYR A 152 16.15 5.19 -8.60
N TYR A 153 14.93 5.48 -8.15
CA TYR A 153 13.90 4.45 -7.92
C TYR A 153 13.64 3.54 -9.14
N PRO A 154 13.49 4.03 -10.38
CA PRO A 154 13.31 3.18 -11.56
C PRO A 154 14.48 2.22 -11.83
N THR A 155 15.71 2.58 -11.43
CA THR A 155 16.91 1.73 -11.59
C THR A 155 16.87 0.50 -10.69
N THR A 156 16.03 0.51 -9.65
CA THR A 156 15.89 -0.61 -8.71
C THR A 156 15.00 -1.73 -9.23
N PHE A 157 14.38 -1.56 -10.40
CA PHE A 157 13.50 -2.57 -10.96
C PHE A 157 14.30 -3.67 -11.68
N PHE A 158 14.04 -4.92 -11.32
CA PHE A 158 14.62 -6.10 -11.96
C PHE A 158 13.54 -6.97 -12.61
N SER A 159 13.96 -8.00 -13.35
CA SER A 159 13.06 -9.02 -13.90
C SER A 159 12.86 -10.18 -12.92
N ASP A 160 11.75 -10.91 -13.03
CA ASP A 160 11.46 -12.04 -12.13
C ASP A 160 12.52 -13.16 -12.22
N ASN A 161 13.22 -13.28 -13.35
CA ASN A 161 14.35 -14.21 -13.51
C ASN A 161 15.54 -13.88 -12.61
N GLN A 162 15.75 -12.60 -12.26
CA GLN A 162 16.79 -12.17 -11.32
C GLN A 162 16.36 -12.35 -9.86
N ALA A 163 15.06 -12.48 -9.60
CA ALA A 163 14.51 -12.71 -8.26
C ALA A 163 14.60 -14.17 -7.81
N TYR A 164 14.78 -15.10 -8.76
CA TYR A 164 14.73 -16.55 -8.51
C TYR A 164 15.96 -17.07 -7.74
N GLU A 165 17.11 -16.42 -7.82
CA GLU A 165 18.32 -16.82 -7.06
C GLU A 165 18.17 -16.67 -5.54
N ALA A 166 17.17 -15.93 -5.05
CA ALA A 166 16.94 -15.71 -3.61
C ALA A 166 15.75 -16.52 -3.04
N ARG A 167 15.07 -17.35 -3.85
CA ARG A 167 13.83 -18.05 -3.45
C ARG A 167 14.09 -19.53 -3.14
N CYS A 168 14.83 -19.81 -2.06
CA CYS A 168 14.69 -21.11 -1.42
C CYS A 168 14.45 -20.90 0.08
N THR A 169 13.31 -21.43 0.55
CA THR A 169 12.90 -21.63 1.96
C THR A 169 12.69 -20.41 2.87
N ALA A 170 11.57 -19.68 2.71
CA ALA A 170 10.83 -19.08 3.84
C ALA A 170 9.51 -18.46 3.35
N LYS A 171 8.41 -19.19 3.51
CA LYS A 171 7.05 -18.76 3.12
C LYS A 171 6.18 -18.32 4.30
N THR A 172 6.72 -18.15 5.51
CA THR A 172 5.87 -17.93 6.68
C THR A 172 6.54 -17.05 7.72
N THR A 173 6.52 -15.74 7.48
CA THR A 173 6.79 -14.74 8.52
C THR A 173 5.78 -13.61 8.41
N ILE A 174 5.05 -13.37 9.51
CA ILE A 174 4.26 -12.16 9.72
C ILE A 174 5.23 -11.11 10.26
N TYR A 175 5.25 -9.92 9.67
CA TYR A 175 5.98 -8.76 10.19
C TYR A 175 4.99 -7.69 10.68
#